data_AF-A0A2K8YZ71-F1
#
_entry.id   AF-A0A2K8YZ71-F1
#
_cell.length_a   1.000
_cell.length_b   1.000
_cell.length_c   1.000
_cell.angle_alpha   90.00
_cell.angle_beta   90.00
_cell.angle_gamma   90.00
#
_symmetry.space_group_name_H-M   'P 1'
#
loop_
_entity.id
_entity.type
_entity.pdbx_description
1 polymer ?
#
loop_
_entity_poly.entity_id
_entity_poly.type
_entity_poly.pdbx_seq_one_letter_code
_entity_poly.pdbx_strand_id
1 'polypeptide(L)' 'MNPLPANIPLLVNIAKETGHTYADAFAVWQVCNHQKDAYLIVDTVLWIARRHNIAVMAAFDLYKGIEDQFGQL' A
#
# COMPACT_ATOMS: atom_id res chain seq x y z
N MET A 1 3.45 -9.96 15.54
CA MET A 1 2.08 -9.39 15.59
C MET A 1 1.17 -10.31 14.80
N ASN A 2 -0.04 -10.61 15.28
CA ASN A 2 -1.02 -11.36 14.51
C ASN A 2 -1.50 -10.51 13.33
N PRO A 3 -1.65 -11.06 12.12
CA PRO A 3 -2.18 -10.32 10.98
C PRO A 3 -3.61 -9.85 11.32
N LEU A 4 -3.86 -8.55 11.15
CA LEU A 4 -5.19 -7.99 11.30
C LEU A 4 -6.09 -8.55 10.18
N PRO A 5 -7.39 -8.79 10.43
CA PRO A 5 -8.31 -9.14 9.35
C PRO A 5 -8.39 -7.97 8.36
N ALA A 6 -8.45 -8.31 7.07
CA ALA A 6 -8.54 -7.30 6.01
C ALA A 6 -9.90 -6.57 6.06
N ASN A 7 -9.86 -5.25 6.09
CA ASN A 7 -11.04 -4.40 5.90
C ASN A 7 -11.28 -4.26 4.39
N ILE A 8 -12.07 -5.18 3.85
CA ILE A 8 -12.35 -5.25 2.41
C ILE A 8 -12.98 -3.95 1.87
N PRO A 9 -14.03 -3.36 2.51
CA PRO A 9 -14.57 -2.09 2.05
C PRO A 9 -13.54 -0.97 1.94
N LEU A 10 -12.61 -0.88 2.90
CA LEU A 10 -11.57 0.14 2.90
C LEU A 10 -10.58 -0.07 1.75
N LEU A 11 -10.10 -1.30 1.52
CA LEU A 11 -9.21 -1.60 0.39
C LEU A 11 -9.86 -1.32 -0.96
N VAL A 12 -11.16 -1.60 -1.09
CA VAL A 12 -11.94 -1.27 -2.30
C VAL A 12 -12.02 0.23 -2.51
N ASN A 13 -12.22 1.02 -1.44
CA ASN A 13 -12.28 2.48 -1.54
C ASN A 13 -10.92 3.07 -1.95
N ILE A 14 -9.84 2.66 -1.30
CA ILE A 14 -8.48 3.11 -1.62
C ILE A 14 -8.15 2.78 -3.09
N ALA A 15 -8.44 1.54 -3.53
CA ALA A 15 -8.23 1.14 -4.92
C ALA A 15 -9.00 2.04 -5.90
N LYS A 16 -10.28 2.33 -5.62
CA LYS A 16 -11.10 3.22 -6.47
C LYS A 16 -10.55 4.63 -6.54
N GLU A 17 -10.18 5.22 -5.40
CA GLU A 17 -9.68 6.60 -5.32
C GLU A 17 -8.34 6.76 -6.05
N THR A 18 -7.49 5.74 -5.96
CA THR A 18 -6.18 5.68 -6.64
C THR A 18 -6.26 5.17 -8.07
N GLY A 19 -7.43 4.75 -8.57
CA GLY A 19 -7.62 4.26 -9.94
C GLY A 19 -7.02 2.87 -10.20
N HIS A 20 -6.86 2.06 -9.16
CA HIS A 20 -6.30 0.71 -9.18
C HIS A 20 -7.38 -0.35 -8.91
N THR A 21 -7.02 -1.62 -9.07
CA THR A 21 -7.93 -2.72 -8.76
C THR A 21 -7.88 -3.08 -7.28
N TYR A 22 -8.94 -3.73 -6.79
CA TYR A 22 -8.91 -4.32 -5.45
C TYR A 22 -7.75 -5.33 -5.28
N ALA A 23 -7.41 -6.08 -6.34
CA ALA A 23 -6.30 -7.03 -6.30
C ALA A 23 -4.96 -6.34 -6.02
N ASP A 24 -4.74 -5.15 -6.60
CA ASP A 24 -3.55 -4.34 -6.36
C ASP A 24 -3.47 -3.87 -4.89
N ALA A 25 -4.57 -3.31 -4.37
CA ALA A 25 -4.64 -2.88 -2.97
C ALA A 25 -4.43 -4.05 -2.00
N PHE A 26 -5.03 -5.20 -2.30
CA PHE A 26 -4.90 -6.41 -1.50
C PHE A 26 -3.47 -6.96 -1.54
N ALA A 27 -2.81 -6.94 -2.69
CA ALA A 27 -1.41 -7.39 -2.82
C ALA A 27 -0.48 -6.57 -1.92
N VAL A 28 -0.62 -5.24 -1.91
CA VAL A 28 0.18 -4.37 -1.01
C VAL A 28 -0.15 -4.68 0.45
N TRP A 29 -1.44 -4.78 0.78
CA TRP A 29 -1.90 -5.06 2.14
C TRP A 29 -1.34 -6.39 2.66
N GLN A 30 -1.29 -7.45 1.85
CA GLN A 30 -0.73 -8.74 2.24
C GLN A 30 0.74 -8.65 2.67
N VAL A 31 1.50 -7.71 2.12
CA VAL A 31 2.92 -7.52 2.44
C VAL A 31 3.11 -6.68 3.71
N CYS A 32 2.20 -5.76 4.02
CA CYS A 32 2.33 -4.82 5.15
C CYS A 32 1.29 -5.01 6.28
N ASN A 33 0.45 -6.06 6.26
CA ASN A 33 -0.65 -6.28 7.22
C ASN A 33 -0.23 -6.46 8.70
N HIS A 34 1.07 -6.62 8.96
CA HIS A 34 1.65 -6.70 10.29
C HIS A 34 2.05 -5.32 10.84
N GLN A 35 2.00 -4.28 10.01
CA GLN A 35 2.34 -2.91 10.37
C GLN A 35 1.09 -2.17 10.86
N LYS A 36 1.28 -1.24 11.80
CA LYS A 36 0.18 -0.47 12.40
C LYS A 36 -0.58 0.35 11.35
N ASP A 37 0.14 0.89 10.37
CA ASP A 37 -0.37 1.83 9.38
C ASP A 37 -0.56 1.18 8.00
N ALA A 38 -0.85 -0.13 7.96
CA ALA A 38 -0.97 -0.91 6.74
C ALA A 38 -1.88 -0.28 5.66
N TYR A 39 -3.00 0.33 6.04
CA TYR A 39 -3.90 0.98 5.07
C TYR A 39 -3.35 2.30 4.52
N LEU A 40 -2.61 3.05 5.33
CA LEU A 40 -1.90 4.25 4.88
C LEU A 40 -0.79 3.88 3.91
N ILE A 41 -0.09 2.78 4.16
CA ILE A 41 0.93 2.24 3.25
C ILE A 41 0.28 1.84 1.93
N VAL A 42 -0.85 1.13 1.95
CA VAL A 42 -1.59 0.76 0.73
C VAL A 42 -1.96 2.00 -0.07
N ASP A 43 -2.54 3.01 0.56
CA ASP A 43 -2.92 4.26 -0.10
C ASP A 43 -1.71 4.99 -0.71
N THR A 44 -0.64 5.15 0.07
CA THR A 44 0.60 5.79 -0.35
C THR A 44 1.22 5.07 -1.54
N VAL A 45 1.30 3.75 -1.50
CA VAL A 45 1.93 2.94 -2.55
C VAL A 45 1.12 3.00 -3.84
N LEU A 46 -0.21 2.91 -3.77
CA LEU A 46 -1.05 3.05 -4.96
C LEU A 46 -1.03 4.47 -5.52
N TRP A 47 -0.93 5.49 -4.66
CA TRP A 47 -0.71 6.87 -5.09
C TRP A 47 0.63 7.03 -5.83
N ILE A 48 1.73 6.48 -5.30
CA ILE A 48 3.05 6.48 -5.95
C ILE A 48 2.98 5.78 -7.30
N ALA A 49 2.38 4.59 -7.34
CA ALA A 49 2.24 3.79 -8.57
C ALA A 49 1.52 4.58 -9.67
N ARG A 50 0.39 5.23 -9.31
CA ARG A 50 -0.35 6.13 -10.21
C ARG A 50 0.50 7.31 -10.66
N ARG A 51 1.15 8.00 -9.71
CA ARG A 51 1.86 9.26 -9.95
C ARG A 51 3.07 9.10 -10.87
N HIS A 52 3.80 8.00 -10.69
CA HIS A 52 5.00 7.70 -11.46
C HIS A 52 4.73 6.78 -12.66
N ASN A 53 3.48 6.33 -12.85
CA ASN A 53 3.09 5.37 -13.88
C ASN A 53 3.96 4.10 -13.85
N ILE A 54 4.15 3.54 -12.65
CA ILE A 54 4.95 2.33 -12.41
C ILE A 54 4.09 1.21 -11.84
N ALA A 55 4.61 -0.01 -11.85
CA ALA A 55 3.96 -1.15 -11.23
C ALA A 55 3.82 -0.96 -9.71
N VAL A 56 2.72 -1.46 -9.14
CA VAL A 56 2.37 -1.34 -7.71
C VAL A 56 3.47 -1.88 -6.80
N MET A 57 4.05 -3.03 -7.12
CA MET A 57 5.14 -3.60 -6.32
C MET A 57 6.44 -2.80 -6.43
N ALA A 58 6.72 -2.19 -7.59
CA ALA A 58 7.86 -1.28 -7.73
C ALA A 58 7.65 0.01 -6.90
N ALA A 59 6.41 0.50 -6.81
CA ALA A 59 6.05 1.61 -5.93
C ALA A 59 6.20 1.23 -4.43
N PHE A 60 5.92 -0.02 -4.07
CA PHE A 60 6.12 -0.53 -2.71
C PHE A 60 7.61 -0.57 -2.33
N ASP A 61 8.47 -1.02 -3.25
CA ASP A 61 9.93 -1.02 -3.05
C ASP A 61 10.47 0.41 -2.93
N LEU A 62 9.94 1.34 -3.72
CA LEU A 62 10.29 2.77 -3.61
C LEU A 62 9.89 3.33 -2.24
N TYR A 63 8.66 3.05 -1.78
CA TYR A 63 8.19 3.45 -0.45
C TYR A 63 9.12 2.93 0.66
N LYS A 64 9.48 1.64 0.62
CA LYS A 64 10.41 1.04 1.58
C LYS A 64 11.80 1.69 1.54
N GLY A 65 12.33 1.95 0.34
CA GLY A 65 13.62 2.63 0.20
C GLY A 65 13.62 4.03 0.82
N ILE A 66 12.49 4.74 0.79
CA ILE A 66 12.33 6.05 1.46
C ILE A 66 12.23 5.87 2.97
N GLU A 67 11.40 4.95 3.47
CA GLU A 67 11.29 4.63 4.91
C GLU A 67 12.63 4.26 5.53
N ASP A 68 13.42 3.43 4.83
CA ASP A 68 14.74 2.99 5.28
C ASP A 68 15.77 4.14 5.30
N GLN A 69 15.62 5.14 4.43
CA GLN A 69 16.53 6.30 4.35
C GLN A 69 16.21 7.39 5.36
N PHE A 70 14.92 7.62 5.65
CA PHE A 70 14.48 8.74 6.51
C PHE A 70 14.10 8.31 7.93
N GLY A 71 14.03 6.99 8.18
CA GLY A 71 13.74 6.41 9.49
C GLY A 71 12.27 6.60 9.86
N GLN A 72 11.48 5.52 9.73
CA GLN A 72 10.08 5.36 10.17
C GLN A 72 9.38 6.69 10.52
N LEU A 73 8.84 7.35 9.49
CA LEU A 73 8.06 8.58 9.66
C LEU A 73 6.77 8.34 10.46
#